data_AF-A0A6I4V382-F1
#
_entry.id   AF-A0A6I4V382-F1
#
_cell.length_a   1.000
_cell.length_b   1.000
_cell.length_c   1.000
_cell.angle_alpha   90.00
_cell.angle_beta   90.00
_cell.angle_gamma   90.00
#
_symmetry.space_group_name_H-M   'P 1'
#
loop_
_entity.id
_entity.type
_entity.pdbx_description
1 polymer ?
#
loop_
_entity_poly.entity_id
_entity_poly.type
_entity_poly.pdbx_seq_one_letter_code
_entity_poly.pdbx_strand_id
1 'polypeptide(L)'
;MASNFTLKEGSQLYDLLSHSTQDIFFKTDGDGFILHCSPGMMRVGVDPGAMLIGPHLTDLVEPRHEKEVRRSLALALGGITPDKPVEFRLRDNFGERQWFSLKLTPAFDRTGWVYGALGVLRCITDRRELEDRLFVKSMTDPLTGLANRGAFVSMLQHLVQRQSGGSMAMLAIDHFKSINITHGQRAGDVVLSAVAKFLRKILRQDHILARSGGGTFVVLMPHDMEERAKRIAEDVEYQLGRLSKEIDWHGFPVSARSGVVGIGGCVDTTIREAELALFLAKARAPHPVQLGLALG
;
A
#
# COMPACT_ATOMS: atom_id res chain seq x y z
N MET A 1 17.22 24.97 26.20
CA MET A 1 17.49 26.37 25.82
C MET A 1 16.15 27.01 25.46
N ALA A 2 15.53 27.73 26.38
CA ALA A 2 14.33 28.48 26.07
C ALA A 2 14.77 29.71 25.26
N SER A 3 14.34 29.78 24.00
CA SER A 3 14.57 30.96 23.16
C SER A 3 13.85 32.14 23.81
N ASN A 4 14.60 33.13 24.31
CA ASN A 4 14.06 34.34 24.92
C ASN A 4 13.45 35.24 23.84
N PHE A 5 12.25 34.89 23.36
CA PHE A 5 11.46 35.78 22.52
C PHE A 5 10.76 36.83 23.39
N THR A 6 10.88 38.08 23.00
CA THR A 6 10.02 39.15 23.51
C THR A 6 8.58 38.94 23.04
N LEU A 7 7.60 39.53 23.74
CA LEU A 7 6.18 39.50 23.32
C LEU A 7 5.98 39.97 21.87
N LYS A 8 6.77 40.97 21.44
CA LYS A 8 6.71 41.50 20.08
C LYS A 8 7.23 40.49 19.05
N GLU A 9 8.36 39.83 19.33
CA GLU A 9 8.91 38.79 18.46
C GLU A 9 8.00 37.55 18.43
N GLY A 10 7.38 37.19 19.56
CA GLY A 10 6.38 36.12 19.63
C GLY A 10 5.16 36.40 18.76
N SER A 11 4.66 37.64 18.76
CA SER A 11 3.55 38.06 17.88
C SER A 11 3.95 38.00 16.40
N GLN A 12 5.14 38.50 16.05
CA GLN A 12 5.63 38.46 14.67
C GLN A 12 5.86 37.02 14.17
N LEU A 13 6.36 36.13 15.03
CA LEU A 13 6.49 34.71 14.71
C LEU A 13 5.13 34.05 14.51
N TYR A 14 4.15 34.38 15.36
CA TYR A 14 2.79 33.90 15.16
C TYR A 14 2.21 34.37 13.84
N ASP A 15 2.38 35.65 13.47
CA ASP A 15 1.90 36.18 12.20
C ASP A 15 2.56 35.45 11.01
N LEU A 16 3.88 35.25 11.04
CA LEU A 16 4.58 34.51 9.98
C LEU A 16 4.12 33.04 9.87
N LEU A 17 3.94 32.36 11.00
CA LEU A 17 3.53 30.96 11.03
C LEU A 17 2.04 30.79 10.66
N SER A 18 1.18 31.70 11.11
CA SER A 18 -0.27 31.66 10.84
C SER A 18 -0.62 31.92 9.38
N HIS A 19 0.24 32.63 8.64
CA HIS A 19 0.13 32.81 7.19
C HIS A 19 0.82 31.71 6.38
N SER A 20 1.51 30.76 7.03
CA SER A 20 1.99 29.54 6.37
C SER A 20 0.80 28.72 5.88
N THR A 21 0.89 28.19 4.67
CA THR A 21 -0.22 27.50 4.02
C THR A 21 -0.46 26.08 4.53
N GLN A 22 0.47 25.48 5.29
CA GLN A 22 0.44 24.06 5.64
C GLN A 22 -0.10 23.74 7.04
N ASP A 23 0.09 24.65 8.00
CA ASP A 23 -0.24 24.45 9.41
C ASP A 23 -1.36 25.40 9.85
N ILE A 24 -2.34 24.86 10.57
CA ILE A 24 -3.44 25.60 11.18
C ILE A 24 -3.18 25.67 12.67
N PHE A 25 -3.12 26.89 13.20
CA PHE A 25 -2.89 27.14 14.62
C PHE A 25 -4.22 27.51 15.26
N PHE A 26 -4.51 26.98 16.44
CA PHE A 26 -5.71 27.34 17.16
C PHE A 26 -5.52 27.29 18.66
N LYS A 27 -6.48 27.88 19.37
CA LYS A 27 -6.57 27.92 20.82
C LYS A 27 -7.97 27.50 21.24
N THR A 28 -8.07 26.69 22.29
CA THR A 28 -9.35 26.32 22.90
C THR A 28 -9.54 26.99 24.26
N ASP A 29 -10.77 26.96 24.75
CA ASP A 29 -11.08 27.14 26.17
C ASP A 29 -10.84 25.83 26.97
N GLY A 30 -11.24 25.85 28.24
CA GLY A 30 -11.15 24.74 29.17
C GLY A 30 -12.11 23.58 28.89
N ASP A 31 -13.13 23.80 28.05
CA ASP A 31 -14.12 22.79 27.66
C ASP A 31 -13.82 22.19 26.28
N GLY A 32 -12.90 22.79 25.51
CA GLY A 32 -12.46 22.30 24.20
C GLY A 32 -13.04 23.04 22.99
N PHE A 33 -13.76 24.15 23.20
CA PHE A 33 -14.26 25.00 22.13
C PHE A 33 -13.16 25.89 21.58
N ILE A 34 -13.09 26.00 20.26
CA ILE A 34 -12.08 26.83 19.59
C ILE A 34 -12.40 28.31 19.82
N LEU A 35 -11.49 29.03 20.48
CA LEU A 35 -11.59 30.47 20.76
C LEU A 35 -10.89 31.34 19.71
N HIS A 36 -9.81 30.82 19.14
CA HIS A 36 -9.01 31.54 18.16
C HIS A 36 -8.37 30.56 17.19
N CYS A 37 -8.25 30.93 15.93
CA CYS A 37 -7.57 30.12 14.93
C CYS A 37 -6.92 30.98 13.83
N SER A 38 -5.89 30.44 13.18
CA SER A 38 -5.26 31.07 12.03
C SER A 38 -6.19 31.00 10.80
N PRO A 39 -6.00 31.87 9.78
CA PRO A 39 -6.79 31.87 8.55
C PRO A 39 -6.85 30.51 7.83
N GLY A 40 -5.83 29.68 8.00
CA GLY A 40 -5.79 28.32 7.45
C GLY A 40 -6.96 27.43 7.90
N MET A 41 -7.66 27.77 8.98
CA MET A 41 -8.85 27.06 9.46
C MET A 41 -10.01 27.05 8.44
N MET A 42 -10.04 27.99 7.48
CA MET A 42 -10.99 27.96 6.36
C MET A 42 -10.90 26.67 5.53
N ARG A 43 -9.73 26.03 5.48
CA ARG A 43 -9.52 24.75 4.76
C ARG A 43 -10.31 23.58 5.36
N VAL A 44 -10.68 23.70 6.64
CA VAL A 44 -11.50 22.72 7.35
C VAL A 44 -12.94 23.18 7.48
N GLY A 45 -13.39 24.08 6.58
CA GLY A 45 -14.76 24.56 6.50
C GLY A 45 -15.17 25.52 7.62
N VAL A 46 -14.20 26.11 8.31
CA VAL A 46 -14.43 26.94 9.48
C VAL A 46 -13.86 28.33 9.24
N ASP A 47 -14.73 29.33 9.16
CA ASP A 47 -14.34 30.73 8.96
C ASP A 47 -14.04 31.42 10.31
N PRO A 48 -12.78 31.81 10.57
CA PRO A 48 -12.42 32.51 11.80
C PRO A 48 -13.14 33.85 11.98
N GLY A 49 -13.48 34.55 10.88
CA GLY A 49 -14.11 35.87 10.93
C GLY A 49 -15.62 35.83 11.22
N ALA A 50 -16.25 34.67 10.99
CA ALA A 50 -17.68 34.46 11.24
C ALA A 50 -17.97 33.75 12.58
N MET A 51 -16.95 33.34 13.33
CA MET A 51 -17.13 32.67 14.61
C MET A 51 -17.59 33.64 15.72
N LEU A 52 -18.80 33.44 16.23
CA LEU A 52 -19.21 33.98 17.54
C LEU A 52 -18.81 33.04 18.69
N ILE A 53 -18.93 31.73 18.47
CA ILE A 53 -18.43 30.64 19.32
C ILE A 53 -17.88 29.59 18.36
N GLY A 54 -16.62 29.20 18.50
CA GLY A 54 -16.04 28.17 17.64
C GLY A 54 -16.60 26.77 17.95
N PRO A 55 -16.55 25.84 16.98
CA PRO A 55 -16.99 24.47 17.21
C PRO A 55 -16.09 23.81 18.26
N HIS A 56 -16.61 22.76 18.89
CA HIS A 56 -15.78 21.92 19.73
C HIS A 56 -14.78 21.16 18.85
N LEU A 57 -13.52 21.01 19.29
CA LEU A 57 -12.46 20.38 18.47
C LEU A 57 -12.86 19.00 17.94
N THR A 58 -13.60 18.21 18.72
CA THR A 58 -14.04 16.86 18.32
C THR A 58 -15.13 16.88 17.23
N ASP A 59 -15.83 18.00 17.02
CA ASP A 59 -16.87 18.10 15.99
C ASP A 59 -16.27 18.09 14.58
N LEU A 60 -15.01 18.53 14.46
CA LEU A 60 -14.24 18.50 13.22
C LEU A 60 -13.77 17.09 12.85
N VAL A 61 -13.83 16.13 13.79
CA VAL A 61 -13.22 14.80 13.68
C VAL A 61 -14.26 13.77 13.21
N GLU A 62 -13.84 12.84 12.34
CA GLU A 62 -14.64 11.66 12.03
C GLU A 62 -14.90 10.80 13.30
N PRO A 63 -16.11 10.21 13.46
CA PRO A 63 -16.49 9.48 14.67
C PRO A 63 -15.50 8.40 15.15
N ARG A 64 -14.80 7.75 14.20
CA ARG A 64 -13.82 6.70 14.51
C ARG A 64 -12.59 7.19 15.27
N HIS A 65 -12.18 8.45 15.09
CA HIS A 65 -10.99 9.04 15.73
C HIS A 65 -11.35 9.97 16.90
N GLU A 66 -12.64 10.21 17.13
CA GLU A 66 -13.13 11.14 18.16
C GLU A 66 -12.59 10.80 19.55
N LYS A 67 -12.55 9.51 19.90
CA LYS A 67 -12.03 9.04 21.21
C LYS A 67 -10.56 9.39 21.41
N GLU A 68 -9.74 9.26 20.37
CA GLU A 68 -8.31 9.55 20.44
C GLU A 68 -8.05 11.06 20.57
N VAL A 69 -8.77 11.87 19.78
CA VAL A 69 -8.68 13.33 19.85
C VAL A 69 -9.18 13.83 21.20
N ARG A 70 -10.31 13.31 21.71
CA ARG A 70 -10.86 13.64 23.03
C ARG A 70 -9.88 13.30 24.15
N ARG A 71 -9.20 12.15 24.07
CA ARG A 71 -8.15 11.77 25.03
C ARG A 71 -6.97 12.73 24.98
N SER A 72 -6.50 13.08 23.78
CA SER A 72 -5.40 14.04 23.60
C SER A 72 -5.75 15.42 24.18
N LEU A 73 -6.98 15.87 23.93
CA LEU A 73 -7.51 17.13 24.49
C LEU A 73 -7.62 17.07 26.02
N ALA A 74 -8.16 16.00 26.59
CA ALA A 74 -8.27 15.84 28.04
C ALA A 74 -6.90 15.84 28.73
N LEU A 75 -5.87 15.23 28.11
CA LEU A 75 -4.50 15.28 28.63
C LEU A 75 -3.96 16.72 28.62
N ALA A 76 -4.13 17.44 27.51
CA ALA A 76 -3.69 18.84 27.39
C ALA A 76 -4.41 19.74 28.40
N LEU A 77 -5.72 19.58 28.58
CA LEU A 77 -6.50 20.33 29.58
C LEU A 77 -6.13 19.94 31.02
N GLY A 78 -5.64 18.72 31.24
CA GLY A 78 -5.05 18.27 32.50
C GLY A 78 -3.60 18.73 32.73
N GLY A 79 -3.04 19.58 31.85
CA GLY A 79 -1.68 20.11 31.99
C GLY A 79 -0.58 19.22 31.42
N ILE A 80 -0.93 18.13 30.74
CA ILE A 80 0.01 17.16 30.17
C ILE A 80 0.09 17.35 28.66
N THR A 81 1.30 17.55 28.13
CA THR A 81 1.51 17.56 26.67
C THR A 81 1.49 16.13 26.13
N PRO A 82 0.61 15.77 25.19
CA PRO A 82 0.62 14.45 24.56
C PRO A 82 1.92 14.21 23.77
N ASP A 83 2.55 13.05 24.00
CA ASP A 83 3.84 12.71 23.39
C ASP A 83 3.76 12.51 21.87
N LYS A 84 2.64 11.95 21.38
CA LYS A 84 2.43 11.64 19.96
C LYS A 84 1.29 12.47 19.38
N PRO A 85 1.44 12.97 18.15
CA PRO A 85 0.33 13.61 17.47
C PRO A 85 -0.74 12.58 17.12
N VAL A 86 -2.00 13.02 17.11
CA VAL A 86 -3.14 12.20 16.68
C VAL A 86 -3.39 12.47 15.21
N GLU A 87 -3.37 11.43 14.39
CA GLU A 87 -3.68 11.55 12.96
C GLU A 87 -5.13 11.15 12.70
N PHE A 88 -5.91 12.02 12.07
CA PHE A 88 -7.32 11.77 11.80
C PHE A 88 -7.77 12.41 10.50
N ARG A 89 -8.98 12.02 10.07
CA ARG A 89 -9.68 12.65 8.96
C ARG A 89 -10.80 13.56 9.45
N LEU A 90 -10.99 14.65 8.72
CA LEU A 90 -12.11 15.55 8.96
C LEU A 90 -13.44 14.86 8.66
N ARG A 91 -14.47 15.28 9.38
CA ARG A 91 -15.85 14.86 9.12
C ARG A 91 -16.30 15.37 7.74
N ASP A 92 -17.09 14.55 7.03
CA ASP A 92 -17.43 14.75 5.60
C ASP A 92 -18.07 16.11 5.26
N ASN A 93 -18.68 16.80 6.22
CA ASN A 93 -19.30 18.13 6.01
C ASN A 93 -18.29 19.28 5.88
N PHE A 94 -16.99 19.03 6.11
CA PHE A 94 -15.94 20.06 6.15
C PHE A 94 -15.00 20.05 4.93
N GLY A 95 -15.27 19.24 3.91
CA GLY A 95 -14.57 19.26 2.61
C GLY A 95 -14.02 17.90 2.15
N GLU A 96 -13.06 17.96 1.21
CA GLU A 96 -12.30 16.83 0.67
C GLU A 96 -11.72 15.90 1.77
N ARG A 97 -11.45 14.64 1.42
CA ARG A 97 -10.97 13.59 2.34
C ARG A 97 -9.51 13.80 2.80
N GLN A 98 -9.25 14.89 3.51
CA GLN A 98 -7.92 15.28 3.97
C GLN A 98 -7.56 14.64 5.32
N TRP A 99 -6.29 14.24 5.44
CA TRP A 99 -5.71 13.78 6.69
C TRP A 99 -5.01 14.94 7.42
N PHE A 100 -5.25 15.01 8.73
CA PHE A 100 -4.62 15.98 9.61
C PHE A 100 -3.87 15.29 10.73
N SER A 101 -2.75 15.89 11.13
CA SER A 101 -2.00 15.55 12.33
C SER A 101 -2.21 16.65 13.36
N LEU A 102 -2.75 16.28 14.53
CA LEU A 102 -3.04 17.18 15.63
C LEU A 102 -2.00 17.02 16.73
N LYS A 103 -1.39 18.14 17.11
CA LYS A 103 -0.60 18.26 18.33
C LYS A 103 -1.22 19.31 19.24
N LEU A 104 -1.38 18.95 20.51
CA LEU A 104 -1.91 19.85 21.55
C LEU A 104 -0.85 20.11 22.61
N THR A 105 -0.88 21.29 23.19
CA THR A 105 -0.09 21.67 24.36
C THR A 105 -0.96 22.45 25.34
N PRO A 106 -0.84 22.23 26.65
CA PRO A 106 -1.57 23.01 27.66
C PRO A 106 -1.30 24.51 27.53
N ALA A 107 -2.34 25.33 27.70
CA ALA A 107 -2.23 26.77 27.85
C ALA A 107 -2.37 27.14 29.33
N PHE A 108 -1.30 27.68 29.90
CA PHE A 108 -1.25 28.11 31.30
C PHE A 108 -1.46 29.62 31.42
N ASP A 109 -2.18 30.02 32.46
CA ASP A 109 -2.26 31.43 32.86
C ASP A 109 -1.02 31.85 33.67
N ARG A 110 -1.02 33.10 34.17
CA ARG A 110 0.07 33.64 34.99
C ARG A 110 0.24 32.94 36.34
N THR A 111 -0.78 32.23 36.80
CA THR A 111 -0.82 31.53 38.09
C THR A 111 -0.49 30.05 37.97
N GLY A 112 -0.31 29.55 36.74
CA GLY A 112 0.01 28.15 36.46
C GLY A 112 -1.23 27.26 36.30
N TRP A 113 -2.44 27.83 36.27
CA TRP A 113 -3.66 27.07 35.98
C TRP A 113 -3.83 26.88 34.49
N VAL A 114 -4.26 25.68 34.10
CA VAL A 114 -4.61 25.37 32.72
C VAL A 114 -5.98 25.98 32.43
N TYR A 115 -6.05 26.86 31.43
CA TYR A 115 -7.31 27.51 31.04
C TYR A 115 -7.77 27.12 29.63
N GLY A 116 -7.01 26.24 28.96
CA GLY A 116 -7.32 25.73 27.63
C GLY A 116 -6.12 25.00 27.01
N ALA A 117 -6.16 24.79 25.70
CA ALA A 117 -5.07 24.19 24.94
C ALA A 117 -4.69 25.04 23.73
N LEU A 118 -3.41 25.01 23.37
CA LEU A 118 -2.90 25.44 22.07
C LEU A 118 -2.76 24.23 21.16
N GLY A 119 -3.19 24.38 19.92
CA GLY A 119 -3.19 23.29 18.95
C GLY A 119 -2.57 23.66 17.62
N VAL A 120 -1.93 22.67 17.01
CA VAL A 120 -1.45 22.72 15.62
C VAL A 120 -2.08 21.56 14.86
N LEU A 121 -2.79 21.88 13.79
CA LEU A 121 -3.31 20.94 12.80
C LEU A 121 -2.48 21.06 11.53
N ARG A 122 -1.76 20.00 11.17
CA ARG A 122 -0.98 19.93 9.93
C ARG A 122 -1.69 19.04 8.93
N CYS A 123 -1.89 19.52 7.71
CA CYS A 123 -2.35 18.64 6.63
C CYS A 123 -1.23 17.66 6.27
N ILE A 124 -1.51 16.37 6.38
CA ILE A 124 -0.58 15.26 6.07
C ILE A 124 -1.06 14.42 4.89
N THR A 125 -2.04 14.91 4.13
CA THR A 125 -2.62 14.20 2.97
C THR A 125 -1.54 13.87 1.95
N ASP A 126 -0.74 14.83 1.51
CA ASP A 126 0.32 14.62 0.52
C ASP A 126 1.37 13.61 1.02
N ARG A 127 1.72 13.67 2.31
CA ARG A 127 2.66 12.71 2.92
C ARG A 127 2.08 11.29 2.89
N ARG A 128 0.82 11.13 3.33
CA ARG A 128 0.11 9.85 3.31
C ARG A 128 -0.05 9.30 1.90
N GLU A 129 -0.43 10.14 0.93
CA GLU A 129 -0.53 9.74 -0.48
C GLU A 129 0.82 9.32 -1.06
N LEU A 130 1.90 10.02 -0.71
CA LEU A 130 3.24 9.65 -1.13
C LEU A 130 3.68 8.33 -0.48
N GLU A 131 3.44 8.15 0.82
CA GLU A 131 3.68 6.90 1.55
C GLU A 131 2.90 5.74 0.91
N ASP A 132 1.62 5.94 0.58
CA ASP A 132 0.77 4.95 -0.09
C ASP A 132 1.27 4.64 -1.50
N ARG A 133 1.67 5.65 -2.28
CA ARG A 133 2.25 5.45 -3.62
C ARG A 133 3.60 4.72 -3.55
N LEU A 134 4.43 5.04 -2.57
CA LEU A 134 5.70 4.35 -2.32
C LEU A 134 5.45 2.90 -1.89
N PHE A 135 4.43 2.67 -1.05
CA PHE A 135 4.01 1.34 -0.64
C PHE A 135 3.50 0.53 -1.84
N VAL A 136 2.58 1.05 -2.64
CA VAL A 136 2.08 0.38 -3.85
C VAL A 136 3.22 0.10 -4.85
N LYS A 137 4.11 1.07 -5.05
CA LYS A 137 5.29 0.90 -5.93
C LYS A 137 6.27 -0.15 -5.40
N SER A 138 6.37 -0.31 -4.08
CA SER A 138 7.13 -1.39 -3.44
C SER A 138 6.46 -2.77 -3.52
N MET A 139 5.20 -2.84 -3.97
CA MET A 139 4.39 -4.08 -4.02
C MET A 139 4.16 -4.58 -5.44
N THR A 140 4.58 -3.83 -6.47
CA THR A 140 4.43 -4.22 -7.89
C THR A 140 5.77 -4.49 -8.56
N ASP A 141 5.79 -5.42 -9.51
CA ASP A 141 6.93 -5.63 -10.42
C ASP A 141 6.86 -4.57 -11.54
N PRO A 142 7.89 -3.72 -11.71
CA PRO A 142 7.81 -2.57 -12.62
C PRO A 142 7.72 -2.95 -14.09
N LEU A 143 8.15 -4.17 -14.45
CA LEU A 143 8.12 -4.65 -15.83
C LEU A 143 6.72 -5.16 -16.21
N THR A 144 6.15 -6.02 -15.38
CA THR A 144 4.88 -6.71 -15.67
C THR A 144 3.66 -5.98 -15.11
N GLY A 145 3.86 -5.07 -14.15
CA GLY A 145 2.81 -4.40 -13.38
C GLY A 145 2.05 -5.33 -12.44
N LEU A 146 2.42 -6.61 -12.34
CA LEU A 146 1.83 -7.58 -11.39
C LEU A 146 2.33 -7.31 -9.97
N ALA A 147 1.75 -7.97 -8.97
CA ALA A 147 2.33 -7.97 -7.63
C ALA A 147 3.77 -8.54 -7.68
N ASN A 148 4.68 -8.02 -6.87
CA ASN A 148 6.03 -8.56 -6.78
C ASN A 148 6.14 -9.65 -5.71
N ARG A 149 7.37 -10.14 -5.49
CA ARG A 149 7.64 -11.18 -4.50
C ARG A 149 7.21 -10.80 -3.09
N GLY A 150 7.54 -9.59 -2.63
CA GLY A 150 7.15 -9.12 -1.30
C GLY A 150 5.64 -9.10 -1.13
N ALA A 151 4.93 -8.58 -2.14
CA ALA A 151 3.49 -8.46 -2.11
C ALA A 151 2.76 -9.80 -2.01
N PHE A 152 3.12 -10.78 -2.85
CA PHE A 152 2.42 -12.07 -2.80
C PHE A 152 2.74 -12.84 -1.51
N VAL A 153 3.95 -12.71 -0.96
CA VAL A 153 4.32 -13.34 0.31
C VAL A 153 3.46 -12.78 1.44
N SER A 154 3.26 -11.46 1.50
CA SER A 154 2.36 -10.82 2.46
C SER A 154 0.90 -11.27 2.29
N MET A 155 0.42 -11.40 1.04
CA MET A 155 -0.93 -11.88 0.77
C MET A 155 -1.11 -13.36 1.16
N LEU A 156 -0.13 -14.20 0.86
CA LEU A 156 -0.11 -15.61 1.26
C LEU A 156 -0.11 -15.74 2.79
N GLN A 157 0.66 -14.91 3.49
CA GLN A 157 0.67 -14.87 4.96
C GLN A 157 -0.72 -14.57 5.53
N HIS A 158 -1.45 -13.62 4.93
CA HIS A 158 -2.82 -13.31 5.32
C HIS A 158 -3.78 -14.49 5.08
N LEU A 159 -3.66 -15.19 3.95
CA LEU A 159 -4.49 -16.36 3.63
C LEU A 159 -4.26 -17.52 4.59
N VAL A 160 -2.99 -17.78 4.94
CA VAL A 160 -2.60 -18.81 5.91
C VAL A 160 -3.14 -18.48 7.30
N GLN A 161 -2.98 -17.24 7.76
CA GLN A 161 -3.46 -16.81 9.09
C GLN A 161 -4.98 -16.91 9.23
N ARG A 162 -5.73 -16.61 8.17
CA ARG A 162 -7.18 -16.72 8.14
C ARG A 162 -7.70 -18.15 7.99
N GLN A 163 -6.82 -19.12 7.79
CA GLN A 163 -7.19 -20.51 7.47
C GLN A 163 -8.25 -20.59 6.37
N SER A 164 -8.19 -19.68 5.39
CA SER A 164 -9.22 -19.53 4.36
C SER A 164 -9.24 -20.69 3.37
N GLY A 165 -8.25 -21.58 3.44
CA GLY A 165 -7.99 -22.60 2.43
C GLY A 165 -7.54 -21.97 1.10
N GLY A 166 -7.82 -22.68 0.01
CA GLY A 166 -7.43 -22.27 -1.33
C GLY A 166 -6.14 -22.93 -1.79
N SER A 167 -5.63 -22.49 -2.94
CA SER A 167 -4.48 -23.09 -3.60
C SER A 167 -3.55 -22.04 -4.17
N MET A 168 -2.29 -22.41 -4.36
CA MET A 168 -1.27 -21.61 -5.02
C MET A 168 -0.73 -22.37 -6.22
N ALA A 169 -0.60 -21.68 -7.36
CA ALA A 169 0.11 -22.19 -8.52
C ALA A 169 1.39 -21.37 -8.74
N MET A 170 2.52 -22.05 -8.89
CA MET A 170 3.78 -21.47 -9.36
C MET A 170 3.99 -21.86 -10.81
N LEU A 171 4.00 -20.89 -11.72
CA LEU A 171 4.17 -21.08 -13.15
C LEU A 171 5.55 -20.58 -13.57
N ALA A 172 6.36 -21.40 -14.24
CA ALA A 172 7.63 -20.95 -14.83
C ALA A 172 7.63 -21.14 -16.34
N ILE A 173 8.07 -20.09 -17.04
CA ILE A 173 8.32 -20.12 -18.48
C ILE A 173 9.48 -21.09 -18.75
N ASP A 174 9.27 -22.01 -19.68
CA ASP A 174 10.30 -22.96 -20.10
C ASP A 174 11.40 -22.24 -20.88
N HIS A 175 12.64 -22.66 -20.66
CA HIS A 175 13.83 -22.11 -21.33
C HIS A 175 13.99 -20.57 -21.28
N PHE A 176 13.36 -19.87 -20.33
CA PHE A 176 13.43 -18.41 -20.22
C PHE A 176 14.87 -17.86 -20.14
N LYS A 177 15.76 -18.56 -19.44
CA LYS A 177 17.19 -18.20 -19.38
C LYS A 177 17.86 -18.28 -20.75
N SER A 178 17.51 -19.28 -21.55
CA SER A 178 18.04 -19.43 -22.92
C SER A 178 17.56 -18.29 -23.82
N ILE A 179 16.28 -17.89 -23.72
CA ILE A 179 15.75 -16.72 -24.44
C ILE A 179 16.58 -15.47 -24.13
N ASN A 180 16.86 -15.21 -22.86
CA ASN A 180 17.67 -14.06 -22.44
C ASN A 180 19.11 -14.11 -22.97
N ILE A 181 19.71 -15.30 -23.06
CA ILE A 181 21.09 -15.45 -23.54
C ILE A 181 21.14 -15.28 -25.06
N THR A 182 20.21 -15.90 -25.80
CA THR A 182 20.22 -15.91 -27.26
C THR A 182 19.75 -14.60 -27.88
N HIS A 183 18.73 -13.96 -27.29
CA HIS A 183 18.08 -12.76 -27.86
C HIS A 183 18.25 -11.50 -27.01
N GLY A 184 18.96 -11.60 -25.88
CA GLY A 184 19.16 -10.51 -24.95
C GLY A 184 18.00 -10.29 -23.99
N GLN A 185 18.27 -9.51 -22.94
CA GLN A 185 17.31 -9.26 -21.85
C GLN A 185 16.02 -8.58 -22.32
N ARG A 186 16.10 -7.68 -23.32
CA ARG A 186 14.91 -7.00 -23.87
C ARG A 186 13.89 -7.98 -24.46
N ALA A 187 14.35 -9.05 -25.11
CA ALA A 187 13.45 -10.08 -25.63
C ALA A 187 12.74 -10.81 -24.49
N GLY A 188 13.48 -11.16 -23.43
CA GLY A 188 12.86 -11.72 -22.22
C GLY A 188 11.86 -10.79 -21.56
N ASP A 189 12.13 -9.49 -21.54
CA ASP A 189 11.23 -8.49 -20.97
C ASP A 189 9.90 -8.39 -21.76
N VAL A 190 9.97 -8.48 -23.09
CA VAL A 190 8.79 -8.58 -23.95
C VAL A 190 8.01 -9.85 -23.65
N VAL A 191 8.71 -10.99 -23.52
CA VAL A 191 8.09 -12.28 -23.19
C VAL A 191 7.34 -12.19 -21.86
N LEU A 192 7.99 -11.69 -20.81
CA LEU A 192 7.41 -11.52 -19.48
C LEU A 192 6.18 -10.62 -19.50
N SER A 193 6.27 -9.48 -20.19
CA SER A 193 5.19 -8.50 -20.27
C SER A 193 3.96 -9.09 -20.96
N ALA A 194 4.14 -9.86 -22.03
CA ALA A 194 3.03 -10.46 -22.75
C ALA A 194 2.45 -11.69 -22.03
N VAL A 195 3.27 -12.50 -21.35
CA VAL A 195 2.76 -13.55 -20.45
C VAL A 195 1.94 -12.94 -19.30
N ALA A 196 2.39 -11.84 -18.70
CA ALA A 196 1.64 -11.14 -17.66
C ALA A 196 0.28 -10.63 -18.15
N LYS A 197 0.23 -10.04 -19.35
CA LYS A 197 -1.03 -9.60 -19.99
C LYS A 197 -1.96 -10.77 -20.29
N PHE A 198 -1.40 -11.89 -20.77
CA PHE A 198 -2.14 -13.12 -21.03
C PHE A 198 -2.76 -13.69 -19.74
N LEU A 199 -1.98 -13.81 -18.67
CA LEU A 199 -2.46 -14.31 -17.39
C LEU A 199 -3.59 -13.44 -16.82
N ARG A 200 -3.46 -12.11 -16.90
CA ARG A 200 -4.53 -11.17 -16.48
C ARG A 200 -5.84 -11.34 -17.27
N LYS A 201 -5.77 -11.78 -18.52
CA LYS A 201 -6.96 -11.93 -19.39
C LYS A 201 -7.70 -13.24 -19.11
N ILE A 202 -6.98 -14.30 -18.76
CA ILE A 202 -7.55 -15.64 -18.56
C ILE A 202 -8.00 -15.84 -17.12
N LEU A 203 -7.23 -15.32 -16.15
CA LEU A 203 -7.52 -15.51 -14.74
C LEU A 203 -8.59 -14.53 -14.27
N ARG A 204 -9.33 -14.95 -13.24
CA ARG A 204 -10.47 -14.20 -12.71
C ARG A 204 -9.99 -13.03 -11.83
N GLN A 205 -10.85 -12.05 -11.59
CA GLN A 205 -10.53 -10.90 -10.74
C GLN A 205 -10.24 -11.28 -9.27
N ASP A 206 -10.77 -12.42 -8.80
CA ASP A 206 -10.51 -12.96 -7.47
C ASP A 206 -9.17 -13.71 -7.36
N HIS A 207 -8.47 -13.92 -8.48
CA HIS A 207 -7.13 -14.51 -8.51
C HIS A 207 -6.06 -13.43 -8.37
N ILE A 208 -5.09 -13.67 -7.49
CA ILE A 208 -4.01 -12.73 -7.25
C ILE A 208 -2.80 -13.17 -8.07
N LEU A 209 -2.35 -12.28 -8.96
CA LEU A 209 -1.23 -12.51 -9.86
C LEU A 209 0.03 -11.79 -9.40
N ALA A 210 1.12 -12.54 -9.31
CA ALA A 210 2.42 -11.99 -8.93
C ALA A 210 3.56 -12.55 -9.78
N ARG A 211 4.67 -11.81 -9.83
CA ARG A 211 5.96 -12.27 -10.34
C ARG A 211 6.90 -12.52 -9.17
N SER A 212 7.35 -13.77 -9.02
CA SER A 212 8.30 -14.15 -7.96
C SER A 212 9.73 -13.77 -8.30
N GLY A 213 10.08 -13.80 -9.59
CA GLY A 213 11.40 -13.44 -10.10
C GLY A 213 11.79 -14.28 -11.32
N GLY A 214 12.77 -13.81 -12.09
CA GLY A 214 13.18 -14.46 -13.34
C GLY A 214 11.99 -14.62 -14.30
N GLY A 215 11.75 -15.86 -14.73
CA GLY A 215 10.63 -16.29 -15.59
C GLY A 215 9.46 -16.92 -14.83
N THR A 216 9.35 -16.70 -13.51
CA THR A 216 8.38 -17.38 -12.65
C THR A 216 7.28 -16.44 -12.15
N PHE A 217 6.04 -16.88 -12.32
CA PHE A 217 4.80 -16.24 -11.88
C PHE A 217 4.14 -17.06 -10.78
N VAL A 218 3.36 -16.39 -9.93
CA VAL A 218 2.58 -16.99 -8.86
C VAL A 218 1.13 -16.57 -9.03
N VAL A 219 0.23 -17.53 -8.85
CA VAL A 219 -1.21 -17.31 -8.81
C VAL A 219 -1.73 -17.80 -7.46
N LEU A 220 -2.28 -16.90 -6.65
CA LEU A 220 -3.02 -17.28 -5.44
C LEU A 220 -4.50 -17.38 -5.80
N MET A 221 -5.12 -18.50 -5.42
CA MET A 221 -6.53 -18.80 -5.69
C MET A 221 -7.23 -19.10 -4.34
N PRO A 222 -7.65 -18.05 -3.61
CA PRO A 222 -8.19 -18.19 -2.23
C PRO A 222 -9.46 -19.03 -2.14
N HIS A 223 -10.19 -19.18 -3.25
CA HIS A 223 -11.49 -19.87 -3.30
C HIS A 223 -11.46 -21.16 -4.13
N ASP A 224 -10.29 -21.57 -4.64
CA ASP A 224 -10.16 -22.77 -5.45
C ASP A 224 -9.30 -23.82 -4.71
N MET A 225 -9.89 -24.99 -4.48
CA MET A 225 -9.19 -26.15 -3.93
C MET A 225 -8.28 -26.79 -4.99
N GLU A 226 -7.40 -27.68 -4.55
CA GLU A 226 -6.26 -28.16 -5.34
C GLU A 226 -6.66 -28.76 -6.69
N GLU A 227 -7.73 -29.55 -6.79
CA GLU A 227 -8.19 -30.12 -8.06
C GLU A 227 -8.69 -29.05 -9.04
N ARG A 228 -9.33 -28.00 -8.55
CA ARG A 228 -9.80 -26.89 -9.39
C ARG A 228 -8.62 -26.01 -9.82
N ALA A 229 -7.71 -25.74 -8.90
CA ALA A 229 -6.48 -25.01 -9.17
C ALA A 229 -5.59 -25.72 -10.20
N LYS A 230 -5.47 -27.06 -10.14
CA LYS A 230 -4.78 -27.86 -11.16
C LYS A 230 -5.39 -27.70 -12.54
N ARG A 231 -6.72 -27.81 -12.65
CA ARG A 231 -7.41 -27.59 -13.94
C ARG A 231 -7.20 -26.20 -14.51
N ILE A 232 -7.24 -25.17 -13.66
CA ILE A 232 -6.96 -23.78 -14.07
C ILE A 232 -5.52 -23.66 -14.58
N ALA A 233 -4.56 -24.24 -13.86
CA ALA A 233 -3.15 -24.20 -14.24
C ALA A 233 -2.89 -24.95 -15.57
N GLU A 234 -3.48 -26.12 -15.76
CA GLU A 234 -3.43 -26.90 -17.01
C GLU A 234 -4.04 -26.16 -18.20
N ASP A 235 -5.17 -25.47 -18.01
CA ASP A 235 -5.78 -24.64 -19.06
C ASP A 235 -4.86 -23.46 -19.41
N VAL A 236 -4.29 -22.78 -18.40
CA VAL A 236 -3.30 -21.71 -18.61
C VAL A 236 -2.09 -22.21 -19.43
N GLU A 237 -1.53 -23.37 -19.08
CA GLU A 237 -0.42 -23.98 -19.85
C GLU A 237 -0.83 -24.26 -21.30
N TYR A 238 -2.00 -24.84 -21.51
CA TYR A 238 -2.52 -25.18 -22.83
C TYR A 238 -2.77 -23.95 -23.69
N GLN A 239 -3.46 -22.93 -23.15
CA GLN A 239 -3.73 -21.68 -23.88
C GLN A 239 -2.44 -20.91 -24.18
N LEU A 240 -1.45 -20.93 -23.28
CA LEU A 240 -0.17 -20.26 -23.52
C LEU A 240 0.58 -20.93 -24.66
N GLY A 241 0.65 -22.27 -24.66
CA GLY A 241 1.27 -23.04 -25.74
C GLY A 241 0.57 -22.87 -27.09
N ARG A 242 -0.75 -22.65 -27.11
CA ARG A 242 -1.49 -22.28 -28.32
C ARG A 242 -1.14 -20.88 -28.81
N LEU A 243 -1.23 -19.88 -27.92
CA LEU A 243 -0.92 -18.49 -28.24
C LEU A 243 0.51 -18.33 -28.77
N SER A 244 1.43 -19.13 -28.24
CA SER A 244 2.81 -19.16 -28.70
C SER A 244 2.98 -19.58 -30.17
N LYS A 245 2.03 -20.33 -30.74
CA LYS A 245 2.08 -20.71 -32.16
C LYS A 245 1.47 -19.66 -33.07
N GLU A 246 0.61 -18.81 -32.52
CA GLU A 246 -0.14 -17.79 -33.27
C GLU A 246 0.60 -16.44 -33.28
N ILE A 247 1.39 -16.15 -32.24
CA ILE A 247 2.20 -14.94 -32.12
C ILE A 247 3.66 -15.28 -32.37
N ASP A 248 4.34 -14.48 -33.20
CA ASP A 248 5.78 -14.57 -33.34
C ASP A 248 6.49 -13.94 -32.13
N TRP A 249 7.01 -14.78 -31.23
CA TRP A 249 7.82 -14.37 -30.08
C TRP A 249 9.30 -14.32 -30.46
N HIS A 250 9.63 -13.65 -31.57
CA HIS A 250 10.98 -13.61 -32.14
C HIS A 250 11.53 -15.01 -32.48
N GLY A 251 10.66 -15.88 -33.01
CA GLY A 251 11.01 -17.21 -33.47
C GLY A 251 11.07 -18.32 -32.41
N PHE A 252 10.67 -18.05 -31.16
CA PHE A 252 10.71 -19.05 -30.09
C PHE A 252 9.32 -19.49 -29.60
N PRO A 253 9.06 -20.81 -29.51
CA PRO A 253 7.89 -21.30 -28.82
C PRO A 253 8.01 -21.05 -27.30
N VAL A 254 7.08 -20.30 -26.74
CA VAL A 254 6.89 -20.04 -25.32
C VAL A 254 5.93 -21.07 -24.76
N SER A 255 6.42 -21.93 -23.87
CA SER A 255 5.60 -22.79 -23.01
C SER A 255 5.89 -22.48 -21.54
N ALA A 256 5.01 -22.95 -20.66
CA ALA A 256 5.24 -22.88 -19.23
C ALA A 256 4.76 -24.16 -18.55
N ARG A 257 5.30 -24.38 -17.36
CA ARG A 257 4.89 -25.45 -16.45
C ARG A 257 4.50 -24.89 -15.11
N SER A 258 3.57 -25.56 -14.46
CA SER A 258 3.01 -25.17 -13.17
C SER A 258 3.18 -26.25 -12.10
N GLY A 259 3.48 -25.81 -10.89
CA GLY A 259 3.33 -26.59 -9.67
C GLY A 259 2.16 -26.04 -8.87
N VAL A 260 1.19 -26.88 -8.51
CA VAL A 260 0.01 -26.49 -7.74
C VAL A 260 0.04 -27.16 -6.38
N VAL A 261 -0.25 -26.40 -5.33
CA VAL A 261 -0.31 -26.87 -3.94
C VAL A 261 -1.48 -26.20 -3.21
N GLY A 262 -2.03 -26.89 -2.21
CA GLY A 262 -2.97 -26.28 -1.27
C GLY A 262 -2.28 -25.24 -0.38
N ILE A 263 -3.00 -24.16 -0.05
CA ILE A 263 -2.54 -23.17 0.93
C ILE A 263 -2.88 -23.69 2.32
N GLY A 264 -1.85 -23.96 3.12
CA GLY A 264 -2.00 -24.47 4.48
C GLY A 264 -0.69 -24.50 5.25
N GLY A 265 -0.78 -24.65 6.57
CA GLY A 265 0.40 -24.72 7.43
C GLY A 265 1.09 -23.36 7.58
N CYS A 266 2.32 -23.23 7.07
CA CYS A 266 3.07 -21.98 7.08
C CYS A 266 3.44 -21.51 5.67
N VAL A 267 3.70 -20.22 5.54
CA VAL A 267 4.04 -19.56 4.26
C VAL A 267 5.25 -20.24 3.59
N ASP A 268 6.30 -20.49 4.36
CA ASP A 268 7.53 -21.09 3.86
C ASP A 268 7.33 -22.53 3.35
N THR A 269 6.50 -23.33 4.03
CA THR A 269 6.19 -24.69 3.56
C THR A 269 5.40 -24.65 2.27
N THR A 270 4.38 -23.80 2.16
CA THR A 270 3.57 -23.68 0.94
C THR A 270 4.42 -23.24 -0.26
N ILE A 271 5.33 -22.27 -0.07
CA ILE A 271 6.24 -21.84 -1.15
C ILE A 271 7.18 -22.98 -1.55
N ARG A 272 7.80 -23.65 -0.56
CA ARG A 272 8.73 -24.75 -0.84
C ARG A 272 8.06 -25.92 -1.56
N GLU A 273 6.84 -26.27 -1.17
CA GLU A 273 6.06 -27.32 -1.82
C GLU A 273 5.67 -26.94 -3.26
N ALA A 274 5.31 -25.68 -3.49
CA ALA A 274 5.02 -25.19 -4.84
C ALA A 274 6.26 -25.20 -5.75
N GLU A 275 7.41 -24.79 -5.21
CA GLU A 275 8.69 -24.86 -5.93
C GLU A 275 9.07 -26.31 -6.27
N LEU A 276 8.87 -27.24 -5.33
CA LEU A 276 9.10 -28.67 -5.56
C LEU A 276 8.13 -29.24 -6.60
N ALA A 277 6.83 -28.92 -6.51
CA ALA A 277 5.83 -29.35 -7.47
C ALA A 277 6.16 -28.85 -8.88
N LEU A 278 6.60 -27.59 -9.00
CA LEU A 278 7.03 -27.00 -10.26
C LEU A 278 8.30 -27.68 -10.79
N PHE A 279 9.28 -27.94 -9.92
CA PHE A 279 10.49 -28.67 -10.30
C PHE A 279 10.16 -30.06 -10.88
N LEU A 280 9.28 -30.80 -10.22
CA LEU A 280 8.82 -32.11 -10.69
C LEU A 280 8.04 -32.02 -12.01
N ALA A 281 7.21 -30.99 -12.18
CA ALA A 281 6.48 -30.75 -13.43
C ALA A 281 7.43 -30.50 -14.61
N LYS A 282 8.50 -29.74 -14.39
CA LYS A 282 9.53 -29.50 -15.41
C LYS A 282 10.36 -30.73 -15.74
N ALA A 283 10.66 -31.57 -14.75
CA ALA A 283 11.42 -32.80 -14.96
C ALA A 283 10.65 -33.88 -15.75
N ARG A 284 9.30 -33.86 -15.71
CA ARG A 284 8.44 -34.79 -16.46
C ARG A 284 8.18 -34.38 -17.90
N ALA A 285 8.54 -33.16 -18.30
CA ALA A 285 8.38 -32.69 -19.66
C ALA A 285 9.46 -33.32 -20.57
N PRO A 286 9.11 -33.80 -21.78
CA PRO A 286 10.12 -34.28 -22.72
C PRO A 286 11.09 -33.15 -23.06
N HIS A 287 12.39 -33.40 -22.91
CA HIS A 287 13.42 -32.49 -23.39
C HIS A 287 13.27 -32.30 -24.90
N PRO A 288 13.14 -31.07 -25.44
CA PRO A 288 13.43 -30.87 -26.84
C PRO A 288 14.95 -30.96 -27.02
N VAL A 289 15.46 -32.17 -27.24
CA VAL A 289 16.81 -32.37 -27.78
C VAL A 289 16.72 -32.22 -29.29
N GLN A 290 17.24 -31.11 -29.81
CA GLN A 290 18.26 -31.10 -30.88
C GLN A 290 18.61 -29.64 -31.22
N LEU A 291 19.71 -29.15 -30.65
CA LEU A 291 20.50 -28.09 -31.29
C LEU A 291 21.14 -28.73 -32.52
N GLY A 292 20.48 -28.60 -33.67
CA GLY A 292 21.12 -28.78 -34.96
C GLY A 292 22.14 -27.65 -35.14
N LEU A 293 23.39 -27.91 -34.76
CA LEU A 293 24.53 -27.16 -35.28
C LEU A 293 24.62 -27.46 -36.78
N ALA A 294 23.94 -26.66 -37.59
CA ALA A 294 24.27 -26.53 -39.00
C ALA A 294 25.58 -25.73 -39.07
N LEU A 295 26.69 -26.46 -39.09
CA LEU A 295 27.93 -25.96 -39.66
C LEU A 295 27.74 -25.96 -41.18
N GLY A 296 27.64 -24.76 -41.74
CA GLY A 296 27.70 -24.47 -43.17
C GLY A 296 28.41 -23.14 -43.36
#